data_AF-A0AAF3FGU6-F1
#
_entry.id   AF-A0AAF3FGU6-F1
#
_cell.length_a   1.000
_cell.length_b   1.000
_cell.length_c   1.000
_cell.angle_alpha   90.00
_cell.angle_beta   90.00
_cell.angle_gamma   90.00
#
_symmetry.space_group_name_H-M   'P 1'
#
loop_
_entity.id
_entity.type
_entity.pdbx_description
1 polymer ?
#
loop_
_entity_poly.entity_id
_entity_poly.type
_entity_poly.pdbx_seq_one_letter_code
_entity_poly.pdbx_strand_id
1 'polypeptide(L)'
;MSSPSFEEEEATGFTIHYHLKHEVRPKTKQCEKCEAWHREKFKRFAILLNCWHRFCEDCIKAHRSEENPKRKLCPICGVYSEHIVPALWWPRSFTEKKRMIWNWKNTCARTLCREYNPETGECSWGDVCFFAHPLLMSGVVDFMS
;
A
#
# COMPACT_ATOMS: atom_id res chain seq x y z
N MET A 1 -11.99 27.86 28.26
CA MET A 1 -10.92 28.56 27.52
C MET A 1 -9.61 28.06 28.12
N SER A 2 -8.59 27.56 27.43
CA SER A 2 -8.38 27.10 26.07
C SER A 2 -7.09 26.28 26.16
N SER A 3 -7.03 25.14 25.48
CA SER A 3 -5.82 24.30 25.32
C SER A 3 -4.67 25.12 24.67
N PRO A 4 -3.38 24.68 24.65
CA PRO A 4 -3.02 23.29 24.42
C PRO A 4 -1.83 22.67 25.17
N SER A 5 -2.07 21.38 25.43
CA SER A 5 -1.14 20.26 25.51
C SER A 5 -0.21 20.15 24.30
N PHE A 6 1.10 20.09 24.53
CA PHE A 6 2.09 19.51 23.60
C PHE A 6 3.41 19.24 24.36
N GLU A 7 3.36 18.41 25.41
CA GLU A 7 4.58 17.83 25.99
C GLU A 7 4.75 16.43 25.38
N GLU A 8 5.70 16.28 24.47
CA GLU A 8 6.50 15.07 24.20
C GLU A 8 7.46 15.37 23.03
N GLU A 9 8.47 16.20 23.32
CA GLU A 9 9.42 16.80 22.39
C GLU A 9 10.66 15.92 22.10
N GLU A 10 10.60 14.59 22.32
CA GLU A 10 11.74 13.67 22.10
C GLU A 10 11.36 12.36 21.36
N ALA A 11 10.57 12.44 20.30
CA ALA A 11 10.43 11.32 19.35
C ALA A 11 11.64 11.24 18.41
N THR A 12 12.81 10.84 18.93
CA THR A 12 14.04 10.34 18.27
C THR A 12 14.41 10.97 16.91
N GLY A 13 15.60 11.57 16.78
CA GLY A 13 16.13 12.06 15.49
C GLY A 13 16.10 11.03 14.33
N PHE A 14 15.95 9.74 14.64
CA PHE A 14 15.67 8.67 13.67
C PHE A 14 14.29 8.80 12.98
N THR A 15 13.23 9.10 13.74
CA THR A 15 11.87 9.32 13.20
C THR A 15 11.81 10.55 12.31
N ILE A 16 12.50 11.64 12.67
CA ILE A 16 12.53 12.89 11.88
C ILE A 16 13.31 12.68 10.58
N HIS A 17 14.50 12.07 10.62
CA HIS A 17 15.27 11.73 9.41
C HIS A 17 14.53 10.74 8.51
N TYR A 18 13.78 9.80 9.10
CA TYR A 18 12.92 8.87 8.38
C TYR A 18 11.80 9.59 7.64
N HIS A 19 11.11 10.56 8.24
CA HIS A 19 10.07 11.32 7.52
C HIS A 19 10.67 12.13 6.35
N LEU A 20 11.79 12.81 6.58
CA LEU A 20 12.42 13.66 5.56
C LEU A 20 12.91 12.89 4.32
N LYS A 21 13.48 11.69 4.46
CA LYS A 21 13.93 10.89 3.29
C LYS A 21 12.76 10.27 2.51
N HIS A 22 11.66 9.96 3.18
CA HIS A 22 10.56 9.22 2.57
C HIS A 22 9.47 10.12 2.01
N GLU A 23 9.41 11.39 2.38
CA GLU A 23 8.46 12.38 1.84
C GLU A 23 8.96 13.12 0.60
N VAL A 24 10.23 12.96 0.25
CA VAL A 24 10.80 13.60 -0.93
C VAL A 24 10.35 12.87 -2.18
N ARG A 25 9.56 13.56 -2.99
CA ARG A 25 9.16 13.09 -4.30
C ARG A 25 10.39 12.96 -5.21
N PRO A 26 10.57 11.83 -5.92
CA PRO A 26 11.65 11.70 -6.87
C PRO A 26 11.51 12.71 -8.01
N LYS A 27 12.64 13.37 -8.35
CA LYS A 27 12.72 14.38 -9.40
C LYS A 27 12.51 13.76 -10.79
N THR A 28 12.89 12.49 -10.96
CA THR A 28 12.78 11.77 -12.23
C THR A 28 11.39 11.16 -12.40
N LYS A 29 10.99 10.93 -13.65
CA LYS A 29 9.75 10.22 -13.97
C LYS A 29 9.98 8.73 -14.27
N GLN A 30 11.23 8.27 -14.18
CA GLN A 30 11.66 6.90 -14.47
C GLN A 30 11.41 5.94 -13.31
N CYS A 31 11.26 4.66 -13.61
CA CYS A 31 11.33 3.63 -12.58
C CYS A 31 12.73 3.65 -11.91
N GLU A 32 12.80 3.63 -10.60
CA GLU A 32 14.07 3.66 -9.85
C GLU A 32 14.79 2.31 -9.82
N LYS A 33 14.15 1.23 -10.30
CA LYS A 33 14.76 -0.11 -10.38
C LYS A 33 15.31 -0.43 -11.77
N CYS A 34 14.60 -0.08 -12.84
CA CYS A 34 15.01 -0.38 -14.23
C CYS A 34 15.37 0.86 -15.05
N GLU A 35 15.26 2.06 -14.47
CA GLU A 35 15.62 3.35 -15.08
C GLU A 35 14.85 3.70 -16.36
N ALA A 36 13.89 2.87 -16.75
CA ALA A 36 13.10 3.06 -17.96
C ALA A 36 11.99 4.11 -17.76
N TRP A 37 11.71 4.84 -18.83
CA TRP A 37 10.55 5.71 -18.95
C TRP A 37 9.35 4.90 -19.43
N HIS A 38 8.43 4.59 -18.53
CA HIS A 38 7.18 3.94 -18.90
C HIS A 38 6.15 5.01 -19.29
N ARG A 39 6.25 5.48 -20.55
CA ARG A 39 5.32 6.44 -21.17
C ARG A 39 4.22 5.77 -22.01
N GLU A 40 4.36 4.47 -22.25
CA GLU A 40 3.44 3.69 -23.06
C GLU A 40 2.09 3.48 -22.35
N LYS A 41 1.01 3.48 -23.14
CA LYS A 41 -0.40 3.55 -22.71
C LYS A 41 -0.87 2.45 -21.75
N PHE A 42 -0.07 1.44 -21.43
CA PHE A 42 -0.52 0.26 -20.68
C PHE A 42 0.38 -0.17 -19.52
N LYS A 43 1.49 0.51 -19.24
CA LYS A 43 2.32 0.18 -18.08
C LYS A 43 1.85 0.93 -16.84
N ARG A 44 1.41 0.18 -15.83
CA ARG A 44 1.02 0.71 -14.52
C ARG A 44 2.25 0.95 -13.66
N PHE A 45 2.13 1.88 -12.74
CA PHE A 45 3.04 2.10 -11.64
C PHE A 45 2.56 1.35 -10.40
N ALA A 46 3.51 0.90 -9.57
CA ALA A 46 3.24 0.38 -8.24
C ALA A 46 3.59 1.45 -7.21
N ILE A 47 2.56 1.99 -6.54
CA ILE A 47 2.73 2.97 -5.47
C ILE A 47 2.83 2.22 -4.15
N LEU A 48 3.97 2.35 -3.46
CA LEU A 48 4.16 1.86 -2.10
C LEU A 48 3.47 2.80 -1.11
N LEU A 49 2.92 2.25 -0.03
CA LEU A 49 2.15 3.03 0.94
C LEU A 49 3.06 4.02 1.68
N ASN A 50 4.23 3.54 2.11
CA ASN A 50 5.04 4.21 3.13
C ASN A 50 6.28 4.96 2.58
N CYS A 51 6.51 4.97 1.26
CA CYS A 51 7.62 5.73 0.66
C CYS A 51 7.26 6.31 -0.71
N TRP A 52 8.06 7.24 -1.20
CA TRP A 52 7.84 7.95 -2.48
C TRP A 52 8.66 7.44 -3.65
N HIS A 53 9.37 6.34 -3.46
CA HIS A 53 10.11 5.65 -4.50
C HIS A 53 9.20 5.16 -5.62
N ARG A 54 9.62 5.44 -6.87
CA ARG A 54 8.82 5.26 -8.08
C ARG A 54 9.19 3.96 -8.77
N PHE A 55 8.22 3.07 -8.94
CA PHE A 55 8.42 1.81 -9.65
C PHE A 55 7.33 1.54 -10.69
N CYS A 56 7.71 0.87 -11.77
CA CYS A 56 6.72 0.16 -12.59
C CYS A 56 6.19 -1.07 -11.85
N GLU A 57 4.97 -1.46 -12.20
CA GLU A 57 4.31 -2.62 -11.62
C GLU A 57 5.14 -3.90 -11.81
N ASP A 58 5.75 -4.08 -12.98
CA ASP A 58 6.58 -5.25 -13.32
C ASP A 58 7.75 -5.42 -12.35
N CYS A 59 8.53 -4.35 -12.12
CA CYS A 59 9.70 -4.42 -11.24
C CYS A 59 9.34 -4.74 -9.79
N ILE A 60 8.25 -4.18 -9.28
CA ILE A 60 7.85 -4.44 -7.89
C ILE A 60 7.19 -5.81 -7.74
N LYS A 61 6.46 -6.29 -8.75
CA LYS A 61 5.98 -7.67 -8.77
C LYS A 61 7.14 -8.65 -8.74
N ALA A 62 8.15 -8.46 -9.60
CA ALA A 62 9.34 -9.29 -9.61
C ALA A 62 10.04 -9.29 -8.24
N HIS A 63 10.26 -8.11 -7.64
CA HIS A 63 10.85 -7.97 -6.31
C HIS A 63 10.05 -8.70 -5.21
N ARG A 64 8.71 -8.68 -5.31
CA ARG A 64 7.82 -9.35 -4.35
C ARG A 64 7.72 -10.86 -4.53
N SER A 65 8.00 -11.36 -5.74
CA SER A 65 8.03 -12.78 -6.06
C SER A 65 9.33 -13.46 -5.60
N GLU A 66 10.35 -12.71 -5.21
CA GLU A 66 11.58 -13.28 -4.65
C GLU A 66 11.33 -13.96 -3.30
N GLU A 67 11.94 -15.13 -3.10
CA GLU A 67 11.88 -15.87 -1.84
C GLU A 67 12.90 -15.32 -0.84
N ASN A 68 12.72 -14.05 -0.43
CA ASN A 68 13.59 -13.34 0.48
C ASN A 68 12.77 -12.57 1.53
N PRO A 69 13.18 -12.51 2.81
CA PRO A 69 12.54 -11.68 3.83
C PRO A 69 12.40 -10.19 3.43
N LYS A 70 13.24 -9.69 2.52
CA LYS A 70 13.22 -8.29 2.06
C LYS A 70 12.18 -8.00 0.97
N ARG A 71 11.42 -8.99 0.49
CA ARG A 71 10.46 -8.83 -0.63
C ARG A 71 9.34 -7.81 -0.38
N LYS A 72 9.00 -7.55 0.89
CA LYS A 72 8.01 -6.55 1.31
C LYS A 72 8.62 -5.18 1.63
N LEU A 73 9.94 -5.05 1.55
CA LEU A 73 10.66 -3.80 1.74
C LEU A 73 10.81 -3.07 0.40
N CYS A 74 10.84 -1.74 0.45
CA CYS A 74 11.19 -0.92 -0.70
C CYS A 74 12.62 -1.26 -1.17
N PRO A 75 12.84 -1.55 -2.47
CA PRO A 75 14.17 -1.87 -3.00
C PRO A 75 15.21 -0.75 -2.82
N ILE A 76 14.77 0.50 -2.62
CA ILE A 76 15.64 1.67 -2.56
C ILE A 76 15.94 2.08 -1.11
N CYS A 77 14.91 2.16 -0.27
CA CYS A 77 15.07 2.65 1.11
C CYS A 77 14.83 1.62 2.21
N GLY A 78 14.43 0.39 1.87
CA GLY A 78 14.19 -0.66 2.86
C GLY A 78 12.93 -0.46 3.70
N VAL A 79 12.09 0.54 3.42
CA VAL A 79 10.83 0.76 4.14
C VAL A 79 9.83 -0.36 3.87
N TYR A 80 9.25 -0.90 4.93
CA TYR A 80 8.20 -1.90 4.82
C TYR A 80 6.93 -1.33 4.19
N SER A 81 6.40 -2.05 3.19
CA SER A 81 5.10 -1.76 2.61
C SER A 81 4.44 -3.09 2.30
N GLU A 82 3.45 -3.50 3.08
CA GLU A 82 2.76 -4.78 2.89
C GLU A 82 2.07 -4.85 1.52
N HIS A 83 1.46 -3.75 1.10
CA HIS A 83 0.68 -3.66 -0.12
C HIS A 83 1.30 -2.74 -1.17
N ILE A 84 0.83 -2.87 -2.41
CA ILE A 84 1.09 -1.94 -3.51
C ILE A 84 -0.23 -1.45 -4.07
N VAL A 85 -0.29 -0.17 -4.39
CA VAL A 85 -1.44 0.42 -5.10
C VAL A 85 -1.08 0.49 -6.59
N PRO A 86 -1.69 -0.35 -7.46
CA PRO A 86 -1.50 -0.24 -8.89
C PRO A 86 -2.18 1.03 -9.40
N ALA A 87 -1.47 1.80 -10.22
CA ALA A 87 -1.98 3.05 -10.77
C ALA A 87 -1.53 3.29 -12.21
N LEU A 88 -2.36 3.92 -13.03
CA LEU A 88 -2.01 4.29 -14.41
C LEU A 88 -1.09 5.51 -14.48
N TRP A 89 -1.03 6.32 -13.42
CA TRP A 89 -0.18 7.49 -13.33
C TRP A 89 0.44 7.60 -11.94
N TRP A 90 1.57 8.31 -11.87
CA TRP A 90 2.25 8.59 -10.62
C TRP A 90 1.69 9.84 -9.95
N PRO A 91 1.43 9.84 -8.62
CA PRO A 91 0.93 11.00 -7.90
C PRO A 91 1.89 12.19 -7.99
N ARG A 92 1.34 13.39 -8.14
CA ARG A 92 2.07 14.66 -8.24
C ARG A 92 2.27 15.32 -6.87
N SER A 93 1.40 15.00 -5.89
CA SER A 93 1.43 15.55 -4.54
C SER A 93 1.14 14.50 -3.47
N PHE A 94 1.48 14.80 -2.22
CA PHE A 94 1.22 13.91 -1.08
C PHE A 94 -0.27 13.68 -0.87
N THR A 95 -1.06 14.74 -1.01
CA THR A 95 -2.51 14.67 -0.97
C THR A 95 -3.07 13.74 -2.06
N GLU A 96 -2.54 13.82 -3.28
CA GLU A 96 -2.94 12.92 -4.36
C GLU A 96 -2.57 11.46 -4.05
N LYS A 97 -1.35 11.21 -3.57
CA LYS A 97 -0.92 9.86 -3.15
C LYS A 97 -1.85 9.30 -2.06
N LYS A 98 -2.14 10.09 -1.02
CA LYS A 98 -3.06 9.69 0.06
C LYS A 98 -4.45 9.36 -0.49
N ARG A 99 -4.97 10.20 -1.39
CA ARG A 99 -6.29 9.99 -2.02
C ARG A 99 -6.31 8.70 -2.85
N MET A 100 -5.25 8.42 -3.61
CA MET A 100 -5.14 7.18 -4.39
C MET A 100 -5.12 5.94 -3.48
N ILE A 101 -4.34 5.98 -2.40
CA ILE A 101 -4.29 4.89 -1.41
C ILE A 101 -5.65 4.70 -0.75
N TRP A 102 -6.29 5.79 -0.31
CA TRP A 102 -7.60 5.74 0.32
C TRP A 102 -8.67 5.17 -0.62
N ASN A 103 -8.74 5.65 -1.86
CA ASN A 103 -9.68 5.13 -2.87
C ASN A 103 -9.44 3.64 -3.15
N TRP A 104 -8.17 3.25 -3.28
CA TRP A 104 -7.81 1.85 -3.52
C TRP A 104 -8.24 0.95 -2.36
N LYS A 105 -7.95 1.32 -1.10
CA LYS A 105 -8.41 0.56 0.08
C LYS A 105 -9.93 0.41 0.12
N ASN A 106 -10.67 1.49 -0.16
CA ASN A 106 -12.12 1.45 -0.22
C ASN A 106 -12.65 0.53 -1.33
N THR A 107 -11.98 0.51 -2.48
CA THR A 107 -12.33 -0.42 -3.57
C THR A 107 -12.04 -1.87 -3.19
N CYS A 108 -10.88 -2.15 -2.58
CA CYS A 108 -10.55 -3.47 -2.06
C CYS A 108 -11.61 -3.95 -1.06
N ALA A 109 -12.01 -3.11 -0.11
CA ALA A 109 -13.00 -3.46 0.92
C ALA A 109 -14.38 -3.83 0.37
N ARG A 110 -14.68 -3.48 -0.90
CA ARG A 110 -15.91 -3.88 -1.61
C ARG A 110 -15.70 -4.99 -2.64
N THR A 111 -14.46 -5.39 -2.87
CA THR A 111 -14.08 -6.43 -3.83
C THR A 111 -13.85 -7.72 -3.08
N LEU A 112 -14.47 -8.82 -3.50
CA LEU A 112 -14.28 -10.13 -2.88
C LEU A 112 -12.80 -10.54 -2.93
N CYS A 113 -12.29 -11.02 -1.80
CA CYS A 113 -10.94 -11.55 -1.70
C CYS A 113 -10.85 -12.88 -2.47
N ARG A 114 -9.91 -12.96 -3.41
CA ARG A 114 -9.68 -14.19 -4.20
C ARG A 114 -8.98 -15.29 -3.42
N GLU A 115 -8.20 -14.90 -2.42
CA GLU A 115 -7.39 -15.80 -1.58
C GLU A 115 -8.11 -16.19 -0.28
N TYR A 116 -9.37 -15.77 -0.11
CA TYR A 116 -10.17 -16.10 1.08
C TYR A 116 -10.99 -17.34 0.82
N ASN A 117 -10.81 -18.34 1.68
CA ASN A 117 -11.62 -19.54 1.69
C ASN A 117 -12.77 -19.36 2.71
N PRO A 118 -14.03 -19.25 2.25
CA PRO A 118 -15.17 -19.08 3.16
C PRO A 118 -15.40 -20.32 4.04
N GLU A 119 -15.07 -21.53 3.59
CA GLU A 119 -15.30 -22.77 4.34
C GLU A 119 -14.41 -22.89 5.56
N THR A 120 -13.15 -22.47 5.44
CA THR A 120 -12.18 -22.49 6.56
C THR A 120 -12.08 -21.14 7.28
N GLY A 121 -12.58 -20.06 6.67
CA GLY A 121 -12.40 -18.70 7.16
C GLY A 121 -10.97 -18.17 6.99
N GLU A 122 -10.12 -18.85 6.21
CA GLU A 122 -8.71 -18.52 6.08
C GLU A 122 -8.42 -17.64 4.87
N CYS A 123 -7.46 -16.73 5.01
CA CYS A 123 -6.92 -15.93 3.91
C CYS A 123 -5.39 -15.97 3.94
N SER A 124 -4.76 -16.17 2.78
CA SER A 124 -3.29 -16.11 2.63
C SER A 124 -2.68 -14.78 3.10
N TRP A 125 -3.49 -13.72 3.19
CA TRP A 125 -3.08 -12.41 3.71
C TRP A 125 -3.48 -12.15 5.17
N GLY A 126 -4.27 -13.02 5.81
CA GLY A 126 -4.69 -12.86 7.20
C GLY A 126 -5.24 -11.46 7.54
N ASP A 127 -4.82 -10.93 8.69
CA ASP A 127 -5.29 -9.63 9.23
C ASP A 127 -4.87 -8.41 8.41
N VAL A 128 -3.90 -8.56 7.50
CA VAL A 128 -3.46 -7.46 6.63
C VAL A 128 -4.24 -7.40 5.32
N CYS A 129 -5.19 -8.31 5.07
CA CYS A 129 -6.03 -8.28 3.88
C CYS A 129 -6.93 -7.04 3.85
N PHE A 130 -6.98 -6.34 2.71
CA PHE A 130 -7.91 -5.21 2.50
C PHE A 130 -9.15 -5.60 1.68
N PHE A 131 -9.26 -6.85 1.23
CA PHE A 131 -10.37 -7.33 0.42
C PHE A 131 -11.52 -7.86 1.28
N ALA A 132 -12.73 -7.84 0.74
CA ALA A 132 -13.91 -8.31 1.45
C ALA A 132 -13.86 -9.83 1.68
N HIS A 133 -14.02 -10.25 2.94
CA HIS A 133 -14.20 -11.65 3.34
C HIS A 133 -15.68 -11.88 3.65
N PRO A 134 -16.43 -12.58 2.79
CA PRO A 134 -17.80 -12.93 3.11
C PRO A 134 -17.80 -13.90 4.29
N LEU A 135 -18.44 -13.52 5.40
CA LEU A 135 -18.72 -14.48 6.47
C LEU A 135 -19.77 -15.46 5.94
N LEU A 136 -19.48 -16.77 6.00
CA LEU A 136 -20.55 -17.76 5.96
C LEU A 136 -21.42 -17.50 7.20
N MET A 137 -22.67 -17.12 6.97
CA MET A 137 -23.70 -17.13 7.99
C MET A 137 -23.93 -18.60 8.40
N SER A 138 -23.14 -19.11 9.34
CA SER A 138 -23.43 -20.33 10.06
C SER A 138 -24.51 -20.04 11.12
N GLY A 139 -25.78 -20.06 10.69
CA GLY A 139 -26.93 -20.09 11.61
C GLY A 139 -28.09 -19.18 11.21
N VAL A 140 -29.15 -19.79 10.69
CA VAL A 140 -30.56 -19.34 10.71
C VAL A 140 -30.85 -17.85 10.47
N VAL A 141 -31.26 -17.51 9.24
CA VAL A 141 -32.14 -16.36 9.02
C VAL A 141 -33.58 -16.82 9.27
N ASP A 142 -34.11 -16.59 10.48
CA ASP A 142 -35.56 -16.54 10.66
C ASP A 142 -36.06 -15.28 9.94
N PHE A 143 -36.80 -15.51 8.86
CA PHE A 143 -37.41 -14.48 8.02
C PHE A 143 -38.87 -14.29 8.44
N MET A 144 -39.11 -13.67 9.60
CA MET A 144 -40.43 -13.13 10.04
C MET A 144 -40.12 -12.02 11.08
N SER A 145 -40.59 -10.78 11.02
CA SER A 145 -41.73 -10.13 10.35
C SER A 145 -41.39 -8.66 10.07
#